data_AF-A0A7K7R3M8-F1
#
_entry.id   AF-A0A7K7R3M8-F1
#
_cell.length_a   1.000
_cell.length_b   1.000
_cell.length_c   1.000
_cell.angle_alpha   90.00
_cell.angle_beta   90.00
_cell.angle_gamma   90.00
#
_symmetry.space_group_name_H-M   'P 1'
#
loop_
_entity.id
_entity.type
_entity.pdbx_description
1 polymer ?
#
loop_
_entity_poly.entity_id
_entity_poly.type
_entity_poly.pdbx_seq_one_letter_code
_entity_poly.pdbx_strand_id
1 'polypeptide(L)'
;LSSCPGHPAHRLVVTPREPLVPFGGSTELNCSLACTGGKVEWRGLDTALGTISSFSTHSILHIRNAIVATEGMKICQGSCHGQHYQNTVTLKVYALPDTLRLEAAPHILRPGHPANLKCSATHLYPISGVALTWYWGHHVVEDTDFDFEETDEELYNIISTLSVNGTEVAEGVEFRCEVTLHVGQETFTRVASLVASAEAVMEQPAAVVTSMGNPSTAKPVATTALPPGPSVPPGDPTTAWKPNTETTLDLAAVTNAPSTEPSVLQDLIAGSSTAPVASGAAGTGPAMGTNPACSLHIWSLPPTGTRGRALRIECHAQCSGNATVGWLRTPAALSQYREESAGSSSALRLDRAEPWHQGHYQCVLLGRRAPMVSLELLVFADSSSSSPAIAMGTAGSLLGLILTGAVSRRLWKRFRSRKQLS
;
A
#
# COMPACT_ATOMS: atom_id res chain seq x y z
N LEU A 1 41.65 -15.61 40.05
CA LEU A 1 41.54 -15.11 38.65
C LEU A 1 40.07 -14.83 38.37
N SER A 2 39.76 -13.58 37.99
CA SER A 2 38.53 -13.11 37.32
C SER A 2 37.19 -13.83 37.60
N SER A 3 36.37 -13.21 38.46
CA SER A 3 34.91 -13.36 38.38
C SER A 3 34.36 -12.52 37.22
N CYS A 4 33.44 -13.06 36.44
CA CYS A 4 32.71 -12.35 35.39
C CYS A 4 31.20 -12.33 35.69
N PRO A 5 30.69 -11.36 36.45
CA PRO A 5 29.27 -11.10 36.55
C PRO A 5 28.82 -10.32 35.31
N GLY A 6 28.43 -11.04 34.25
CA GLY A 6 27.82 -10.47 33.05
C GLY A 6 26.43 -9.90 33.34
N HIS A 7 26.37 -8.71 33.96
CA HIS A 7 25.14 -7.93 34.03
C HIS A 7 24.63 -7.68 32.61
N PRO A 8 23.30 -7.77 32.35
CA PRO A 8 22.75 -7.25 31.11
C PRO A 8 22.99 -5.73 31.10
N ALA A 9 23.96 -5.28 30.32
CA ALA A 9 24.25 -3.86 30.19
C ALA A 9 22.96 -3.15 29.73
N HIS A 10 22.47 -2.21 30.55
CA HIS A 10 21.26 -1.44 30.25
C HIS A 10 21.45 -0.71 28.91
N ARG A 11 20.92 -1.28 27.84
CA ARG A 11 21.21 -0.86 26.47
C ARG A 11 19.98 -0.21 25.87
N LEU A 12 20.15 1.01 25.42
CA LEU A 12 19.15 1.74 24.65
C LEU A 12 19.09 1.17 23.23
N VAL A 13 17.94 0.67 22.80
CA VAL A 13 17.75 0.02 21.50
C VAL A 13 16.62 0.69 20.74
N VAL A 14 16.94 1.21 19.55
CA VAL A 14 15.96 1.69 18.57
C VAL A 14 15.61 0.56 17.59
N THR A 15 14.33 0.47 17.25
CA THR A 15 13.75 -0.47 16.28
C THR A 15 12.73 0.25 15.38
N PRO A 16 12.75 0.03 14.05
CA PRO A 16 13.78 -0.68 13.29
C PRO A 16 15.14 0.05 13.33
N ARG A 17 16.23 -0.67 13.01
CA ARG A 17 17.59 -0.07 12.99
C ARG A 17 17.83 0.80 11.76
N GLU A 18 17.25 0.40 10.64
CA GLU A 18 17.26 1.11 9.37
C GLU A 18 15.80 1.46 9.03
N PRO A 19 15.25 2.53 9.64
CA PRO A 19 13.88 2.95 9.37
C PRO A 19 13.76 3.49 7.94
N LEU A 20 12.93 2.82 7.14
CA LEU A 20 12.56 3.20 5.78
C LEU A 20 11.04 3.39 5.73
N VAL A 21 10.57 4.43 5.03
CA VAL A 21 9.14 4.72 4.86
C VAL A 21 8.86 5.25 3.44
N PRO A 22 7.77 4.84 2.77
CA PRO A 22 7.39 5.45 1.51
C PRO A 22 6.90 6.88 1.71
N PHE A 23 7.05 7.73 0.69
CA PHE A 23 6.46 9.06 0.64
C PHE A 23 4.92 8.98 0.78
N GLY A 24 4.32 9.91 1.54
CA GLY A 24 2.93 9.83 2.02
C GLY A 24 2.67 8.73 3.07
N GLY A 25 3.66 7.85 3.32
CA GLY A 25 3.54 6.70 4.22
C GLY A 25 3.54 7.07 5.71
N SER A 26 3.41 6.04 6.55
CA SER A 26 3.50 6.15 8.00
C SER A 26 4.38 5.03 8.56
N THR A 27 5.12 5.30 9.64
CA THR A 27 5.97 4.32 10.31
C THR A 27 6.15 4.67 11.79
N GLU A 28 6.57 3.71 12.59
CA GLU A 28 6.79 3.87 14.03
C GLU A 28 8.21 3.43 14.40
N LEU A 29 8.93 4.28 15.13
CA LEU A 29 10.24 3.94 15.69
C LEU A 29 10.07 3.76 17.20
N ASN A 30 10.24 2.53 17.67
CA ASN A 30 10.25 2.21 19.10
C ASN A 30 11.67 2.27 19.62
N CYS A 31 11.92 3.16 20.59
CA CYS A 31 13.14 3.17 21.38
C CYS A 31 12.87 2.60 22.77
N SER A 32 13.63 1.58 23.15
CA SER A 32 13.47 0.85 24.41
C SER A 32 14.74 0.84 25.25
N LEU A 33 14.59 0.89 26.57
CA LEU A 33 15.66 0.79 27.56
C LEU A 33 15.28 -0.27 28.59
N ALA A 34 16.07 -1.34 28.68
CA ALA A 34 15.88 -2.40 29.66
C ALA A 34 16.31 -1.94 31.07
N CYS A 35 15.53 -1.06 31.70
CA CYS A 35 15.77 -0.54 33.04
C CYS A 35 14.46 -0.21 33.78
N THR A 36 14.27 -0.79 34.96
CA THR A 36 13.12 -0.51 35.83
C THR A 36 13.21 0.90 36.40
N GLY A 37 12.19 1.73 36.15
CA GLY A 37 12.20 3.14 36.57
C GLY A 37 13.15 4.03 35.76
N GLY A 38 13.62 3.57 34.61
CA GLY A 38 14.32 4.41 33.64
C GLY A 38 13.39 5.47 33.03
N LYS A 39 13.96 6.30 32.17
CA LYS A 39 13.21 7.21 31.29
C LYS A 39 13.77 7.14 29.88
N VAL A 40 12.90 7.20 28.88
CA VAL A 40 13.26 7.21 27.47
C VAL A 40 12.52 8.35 26.77
N GLU A 41 13.23 9.13 25.97
CA GLU A 41 12.67 10.25 25.22
C GLU A 41 13.28 10.33 23.81
N TRP A 42 12.46 10.75 22.85
CA TRP A 42 12.92 11.12 21.52
C TRP A 42 13.29 12.61 21.49
N ARG A 43 14.43 12.92 20.89
CA ARG A 43 14.86 14.27 20.53
C ARG A 43 15.08 14.35 19.02
N GLY A 44 14.51 15.37 18.41
CA GLY A 44 14.92 15.86 17.09
C GLY A 44 15.45 17.27 17.27
N LEU A 45 16.49 17.61 16.51
CA LEU A 45 17.03 18.97 16.54
C LEU A 45 16.19 19.91 15.64
N ASP A 46 15.77 19.47 14.44
CA ASP A 46 15.31 20.43 13.41
C ASP A 46 14.09 20.07 12.50
N THR A 47 13.56 18.83 12.47
CA THR A 47 12.47 18.48 11.52
C THR A 47 11.28 17.76 12.16
N ALA A 48 10.08 17.97 11.58
CA ALA A 48 8.77 17.53 12.06
C ALA A 48 8.79 16.08 12.61
N LEU A 49 8.84 15.96 13.94
CA LEU A 49 9.08 14.68 14.61
C LEU A 49 7.90 13.69 14.52
N GLY A 50 6.72 14.17 14.12
CA GLY A 50 5.47 13.43 14.31
C GLY A 50 5.01 13.50 15.77
N THR A 51 4.28 12.50 16.24
CA THR A 51 3.76 12.44 17.61
C THR A 51 4.54 11.43 18.45
N ILE A 52 4.78 11.72 19.73
CA ILE A 52 5.56 10.86 20.63
C ILE A 52 4.65 10.24 21.69
N SER A 53 4.74 8.93 21.88
CA SER A 53 4.11 8.20 22.98
C SER A 53 5.19 7.67 23.92
N SER A 54 5.27 8.21 25.13
CA SER A 54 6.31 7.86 26.11
C SER A 54 5.77 7.01 27.25
N PHE A 55 6.53 5.97 27.60
CA PHE A 55 6.25 4.99 28.65
C PHE A 55 7.48 4.87 29.58
N SER A 56 7.35 4.09 30.67
CA SER A 56 8.41 3.96 31.68
C SER A 56 9.69 3.27 31.19
N THR A 57 9.61 2.43 30.15
CA THR A 57 10.74 1.65 29.63
C THR A 57 11.02 1.88 28.14
N HIS A 58 10.16 2.63 27.44
CA HIS A 58 10.26 2.86 26.01
C HIS A 58 9.52 4.13 25.58
N SER A 59 9.84 4.63 24.40
CA SER A 59 9.16 5.76 23.76
C SER A 59 9.02 5.48 22.26
N ILE A 60 7.83 5.74 21.71
CA ILE A 60 7.48 5.47 20.31
C ILE A 60 7.34 6.80 19.58
N LEU A 61 8.06 6.94 18.47
CA LEU A 61 7.97 8.06 17.55
C LEU A 61 7.06 7.67 16.38
N HIS A 62 5.89 8.31 16.27
CA HIS A 62 4.90 8.04 15.22
C HIS A 62 5.06 9.05 14.08
N ILE A 63 5.58 8.58 12.94
CA ILE A 63 5.69 9.35 11.71
C ILE A 63 4.47 9.07 10.84
N ARG A 64 3.81 10.12 10.34
CA ARG A 64 2.61 10.04 9.49
C ARG A 64 2.76 11.00 8.32
N ASN A 65 2.29 10.58 7.15
CA ASN A 65 2.40 11.34 5.89
C ASN A 65 3.84 11.83 5.63
N ALA A 66 4.78 10.90 5.58
CA ALA A 66 6.19 11.20 5.42
C ALA A 66 6.48 11.91 4.08
N ILE A 67 7.11 13.07 4.14
CA ILE A 67 7.63 13.84 2.99
C ILE A 67 9.17 13.81 2.98
N VAL A 68 9.82 14.27 1.92
CA VAL A 68 11.29 14.33 1.81
C VAL A 68 11.93 15.00 3.03
N ALA A 69 11.46 16.17 3.46
CA ALA A 69 11.89 16.86 4.69
C ALA A 69 11.67 16.08 6.03
N THR A 70 11.05 14.90 6.00
CA THR A 70 10.91 14.00 7.16
C THR A 70 12.16 13.12 7.35
N GLU A 71 12.92 12.87 6.26
CA GLU A 71 14.22 12.17 6.26
C GLU A 71 15.17 12.74 7.34
N GLY A 72 16.09 11.90 7.79
CA GLY A 72 17.26 12.33 8.54
C GLY A 72 17.32 11.77 9.96
N MET A 73 18.17 12.39 10.76
CA MET A 73 18.60 11.87 12.05
C MET A 73 17.49 11.95 13.12
N LYS A 74 17.13 10.81 13.71
CA LYS A 74 16.24 10.69 14.86
C LYS A 74 17.06 10.20 16.06
N ILE A 75 17.10 10.98 17.13
CA ILE A 75 17.93 10.70 18.31
C ILE A 75 17.03 10.23 19.44
N CYS A 76 17.28 9.05 19.98
CA CYS A 76 16.68 8.61 21.22
C CYS A 76 17.69 8.78 22.37
N GLN A 77 17.21 9.32 23.50
CA GLN A 77 17.97 9.40 24.73
C GLN A 77 17.27 8.59 25.84
N GLY A 78 18.08 7.99 26.70
CA GLY A 78 17.63 7.20 27.83
C GLY A 78 18.40 7.54 29.10
N SER A 79 17.77 7.36 30.26
CA SER A 79 18.42 7.49 31.57
C SER A 79 17.99 6.36 32.52
N CYS A 80 18.93 5.86 33.31
CA CYS A 80 18.74 4.75 34.23
C CYS A 80 19.75 4.86 35.38
N HIS A 81 19.30 4.92 36.62
CA HIS A 81 20.16 4.97 37.82
C HIS A 81 21.33 6.01 37.75
N GLY A 82 21.08 7.18 37.16
CA GLY A 82 22.08 8.23 36.97
C GLY A 82 23.03 8.05 35.78
N GLN A 83 22.94 6.94 35.04
CA GLN A 83 23.59 6.75 33.74
C GLN A 83 22.72 7.31 32.62
N HIS A 84 23.38 7.82 31.57
CA HIS A 84 22.74 8.34 30.36
C HIS A 84 23.15 7.52 29.14
N TYR A 85 22.20 7.31 28.23
CA TYR A 85 22.35 6.54 27.01
C TYR A 85 21.82 7.37 25.83
N GLN A 86 22.43 7.20 24.67
CA GLN A 86 21.94 7.76 23.42
C GLN A 86 22.05 6.71 22.32
N ASN A 87 21.07 6.69 21.42
CA ASN A 87 21.06 5.84 20.24
C ASN A 87 20.41 6.64 19.10
N THR A 88 20.97 6.56 17.90
CA THR A 88 20.64 7.42 16.78
C THR A 88 20.39 6.55 15.55
N VAL A 89 19.30 6.83 14.83
CA VAL A 89 18.98 6.22 13.54
C VAL A 89 18.72 7.30 12.50
N THR A 90 18.96 6.98 11.23
CA THR A 90 18.59 7.84 10.10
C THR A 90 17.34 7.28 9.45
N LEU A 91 16.24 8.02 9.51
CA LEU A 91 15.05 7.71 8.72
C LEU A 91 15.33 8.03 7.26
N LYS A 92 15.11 7.06 6.39
CA LYS A 92 15.08 7.26 4.94
C LYS A 92 13.64 7.30 4.42
N VAL A 93 13.39 8.17 3.47
CA VAL A 93 12.15 8.24 2.69
C VAL A 93 12.44 7.69 1.30
N TYR A 94 11.47 7.02 0.69
CA TYR A 94 11.55 6.61 -0.71
C TYR A 94 10.23 6.87 -1.45
N ALA A 95 10.31 7.10 -2.76
CA ALA A 95 9.14 7.18 -3.61
C ALA A 95 9.44 6.40 -4.91
N LEU A 96 8.50 5.57 -5.33
CA LEU A 96 8.54 4.84 -6.59
C LEU A 96 7.09 4.62 -7.05
N PRO A 97 6.73 4.95 -8.29
CA PRO A 97 5.37 4.77 -8.76
C PRO A 97 4.99 3.28 -8.86
N ASP A 98 3.71 2.97 -8.72
CA ASP A 98 3.22 1.60 -8.88
C ASP A 98 3.28 1.09 -10.32
N THR A 99 3.25 2.00 -11.29
CA THR A 99 3.33 1.69 -12.72
C THR A 99 4.36 2.58 -13.43
N LEU A 100 5.18 1.97 -14.29
CA LEU A 100 5.96 2.70 -15.28
C LEU A 100 5.12 2.94 -16.53
N ARG A 101 5.34 4.06 -17.22
CA ARG A 101 4.74 4.32 -18.53
C ARG A 101 5.76 4.05 -19.61
N LEU A 102 5.53 3.00 -20.40
CA LEU A 102 6.28 2.71 -21.61
C LEU A 102 5.38 2.95 -22.83
N GLU A 103 5.78 3.89 -23.69
CA GLU A 103 5.03 4.33 -24.86
C GLU A 103 5.88 4.20 -26.12
N ALA A 104 5.25 3.83 -27.24
CA ALA A 104 5.92 3.79 -28.54
C ALA A 104 5.50 5.00 -29.42
N ALA A 105 6.44 5.45 -30.24
CA ALA A 105 6.22 6.41 -31.33
C ALA A 105 6.79 5.82 -32.64
N PRO A 106 5.96 5.36 -33.59
CA PRO A 106 4.49 5.36 -33.57
C PRO A 106 3.89 4.44 -32.49
N HIS A 107 2.64 4.70 -32.08
CA HIS A 107 1.96 4.00 -30.97
C HIS A 107 1.83 2.48 -31.12
N ILE A 108 2.00 1.94 -32.33
CA ILE A 108 1.98 0.49 -32.60
C ILE A 108 3.39 0.10 -33.05
N LEU A 109 4.02 -0.82 -32.31
CA LEU A 109 5.30 -1.42 -32.67
C LEU A 109 5.10 -2.45 -33.78
N ARG A 110 5.11 -1.97 -35.03
CA ARG A 110 4.93 -2.80 -36.22
C ARG A 110 6.25 -3.47 -36.60
N PRO A 111 6.27 -4.79 -36.85
CA PRO A 111 7.45 -5.48 -37.36
C PRO A 111 8.04 -4.82 -38.60
N GLY A 112 9.37 -4.81 -38.72
CA GLY A 112 10.09 -4.23 -39.85
C GLY A 112 10.16 -2.70 -39.87
N HIS A 113 9.52 -2.00 -38.93
CA HIS A 113 9.44 -0.53 -38.91
C HIS A 113 10.19 0.05 -37.70
N PRO A 114 11.02 1.10 -37.88
CA PRO A 114 11.70 1.74 -36.76
C PRO A 114 10.70 2.46 -35.85
N ALA A 115 11.04 2.56 -34.56
CA ALA A 115 10.23 3.24 -33.56
C ALA A 115 11.12 3.89 -32.50
N ASN A 116 10.57 4.89 -31.79
CA ASN A 116 11.16 5.43 -30.59
C ASN A 116 10.31 4.99 -29.39
N LEU A 117 10.92 4.32 -28.43
CA LEU A 117 10.32 3.94 -27.17
C LEU A 117 10.61 5.02 -26.14
N LYS A 118 9.60 5.44 -25.38
CA LYS A 118 9.72 6.38 -24.28
C LYS A 118 9.30 5.69 -23.00
N CYS A 119 10.24 5.46 -22.10
CA CYS A 119 9.97 5.07 -20.73
C CYS A 119 9.92 6.31 -19.86
N SER A 120 8.89 6.43 -19.03
CA SER A 120 8.76 7.55 -18.09
C SER A 120 8.13 7.12 -16.78
N ALA A 121 8.57 7.75 -15.71
CA ALA A 121 8.12 7.50 -14.36
C ALA A 121 8.10 8.82 -13.58
N THR A 122 7.15 8.96 -12.66
CA THR A 122 6.96 10.21 -11.90
C THR A 122 6.98 9.91 -10.40
N HIS A 123 7.30 10.94 -9.60
CA HIS A 123 7.36 10.84 -8.14
C HIS A 123 8.35 9.77 -7.63
N LEU A 124 9.60 9.84 -8.10
CA LEU A 124 10.71 9.00 -7.64
C LEU A 124 11.55 9.72 -6.59
N TYR A 125 12.05 8.98 -5.59
CA TYR A 125 12.99 9.51 -4.60
C TYR A 125 13.74 8.37 -3.87
N PRO A 126 15.04 8.51 -3.56
CA PRO A 126 15.97 9.57 -4.01
C PRO A 126 16.51 9.29 -5.42
N ILE A 127 16.78 10.33 -6.21
CA ILE A 127 17.30 10.19 -7.59
C ILE A 127 18.65 9.46 -7.65
N SER A 128 19.49 9.62 -6.63
CA SER A 128 20.80 8.96 -6.52
C SER A 128 20.74 7.43 -6.30
N GLY A 129 19.57 6.89 -5.99
CA GLY A 129 19.32 5.44 -5.92
C GLY A 129 18.69 4.85 -7.17
N VAL A 130 18.31 5.68 -8.16
CA VAL A 130 17.59 5.25 -9.37
C VAL A 130 18.57 4.74 -10.42
N ALA A 131 18.27 3.59 -11.00
CA ALA A 131 18.88 3.12 -12.25
C ALA A 131 17.78 2.63 -13.21
N LEU A 132 17.93 2.95 -14.49
CA LEU A 132 17.03 2.53 -15.56
C LEU A 132 17.79 1.61 -16.52
N THR A 133 17.16 0.49 -16.86
CA THR A 133 17.73 -0.53 -17.75
C THR A 133 16.72 -0.86 -18.86
N TRP A 134 17.16 -0.78 -20.10
CA TRP A 134 16.37 -1.27 -21.24
C TRP A 134 16.74 -2.71 -21.59
N TYR A 135 15.74 -3.47 -21.99
CA TYR A 135 15.88 -4.82 -22.52
C TYR A 135 15.20 -4.95 -23.89
N TRP A 136 15.90 -5.62 -24.80
CA TRP A 136 15.39 -6.08 -26.09
C TRP A 136 15.34 -7.61 -26.05
N GLY A 137 14.14 -8.15 -25.81
CA GLY A 137 13.92 -9.55 -25.45
C GLY A 137 14.69 -9.96 -24.20
N HIS A 138 15.79 -10.69 -24.42
CA HIS A 138 16.69 -11.19 -23.38
C HIS A 138 17.99 -10.40 -23.26
N HIS A 139 18.26 -9.47 -24.17
CA HIS A 139 19.49 -8.67 -24.18
C HIS A 139 19.29 -7.38 -23.39
N VAL A 140 20.27 -7.03 -22.56
CA VAL A 140 20.39 -5.68 -21.98
C VAL A 140 20.89 -4.73 -23.06
N VAL A 141 20.33 -3.54 -23.14
CA VAL A 141 20.89 -2.45 -23.96
C VAL A 141 21.93 -1.71 -23.12
N GLU A 142 23.16 -1.63 -23.62
CA GLU A 142 24.27 -0.94 -22.96
C GLU A 142 24.18 0.59 -23.14
N ASP A 143 24.92 1.34 -22.31
CA ASP A 143 25.05 2.81 -22.36
C ASP A 143 23.72 3.59 -22.38
N THR A 144 22.69 3.10 -21.67
CA THR A 144 21.40 3.78 -21.53
C THR A 144 21.40 4.79 -20.39
N ASP A 145 20.95 6.01 -20.68
CA ASP A 145 20.79 7.10 -19.70
C ASP A 145 19.31 7.53 -19.55
N PHE A 146 19.02 8.38 -18.58
CA PHE A 146 17.71 8.99 -18.37
C PHE A 146 17.81 10.47 -17.98
N ASP A 147 16.99 11.31 -18.60
CA ASP A 147 16.77 12.68 -18.16
C ASP A 147 15.94 12.67 -16.88
N PHE A 148 16.18 13.63 -15.97
CA PHE A 148 15.37 13.83 -14.78
C PHE A 148 15.04 15.30 -14.51
N GLU A 149 13.87 15.54 -13.92
CA GLU A 149 13.37 16.85 -13.49
C GLU A 149 12.89 16.76 -12.03
N GLU A 150 13.25 17.74 -11.20
CA GLU A 150 12.82 17.85 -9.81
C GLU A 150 11.49 18.63 -9.73
N THR A 151 10.56 18.14 -8.90
CA THR A 151 9.25 18.75 -8.68
C THR A 151 9.24 19.68 -7.46
N ASP A 152 8.17 20.48 -7.31
CA ASP A 152 7.95 21.33 -6.13
C ASP A 152 7.87 20.55 -4.79
N GLU A 153 7.75 19.21 -4.83
CA GLU A 153 7.69 18.32 -3.66
C GLU A 153 9.04 17.63 -3.34
N GLU A 154 10.15 18.08 -3.96
CA GLU A 154 11.50 17.49 -3.84
C GLU A 154 11.58 16.03 -4.38
N LEU A 155 10.60 15.65 -5.21
CA LEU A 155 10.53 14.35 -5.90
C LEU A 155 10.98 14.49 -7.37
N TYR A 156 11.32 13.38 -8.00
CA TYR A 156 11.87 13.38 -9.36
C TYR A 156 10.93 12.72 -10.38
N ASN A 157 10.88 13.28 -11.58
CA ASN A 157 10.30 12.64 -12.76
C ASN A 157 11.45 12.24 -13.69
N ILE A 158 11.44 11.01 -14.20
CA ILE A 158 12.47 10.52 -15.13
C ILE A 158 11.88 10.19 -16.49
N ILE A 159 12.68 10.38 -17.55
CA ILE A 159 12.37 10.01 -18.92
C ILE A 159 13.62 9.40 -19.56
N SER A 160 13.49 8.21 -20.14
CA SER A 160 14.49 7.63 -21.05
C SER A 160 13.86 7.34 -22.40
N THR A 161 14.61 7.54 -23.48
CA THR A 161 14.15 7.29 -24.85
C THR A 161 15.11 6.33 -25.53
N LEU A 162 14.59 5.22 -26.06
CA LEU A 162 15.33 4.23 -26.83
C LEU A 162 14.84 4.23 -28.28
N SER A 163 15.72 4.61 -29.21
CA SER A 163 15.47 4.51 -30.65
C SER A 163 15.79 3.10 -31.13
N VAL A 164 14.82 2.40 -31.74
CA VAL A 164 14.98 1.03 -32.25
C VAL A 164 14.82 0.98 -33.77
N ASN A 165 15.70 0.23 -34.43
CA ASN A 165 15.68 0.04 -35.89
C ASN A 165 14.59 -0.95 -36.29
N GLY A 166 14.06 -0.81 -37.51
CA GLY A 166 13.02 -1.71 -38.01
C GLY A 166 13.44 -3.19 -38.09
N THR A 167 14.74 -3.46 -38.17
CA THR A 167 15.31 -4.82 -38.11
C THR A 167 15.30 -5.45 -36.71
N GLU A 168 15.21 -4.64 -35.66
CA GLU A 168 15.15 -5.08 -34.25
C GLU A 168 13.69 -5.33 -33.80
N VAL A 169 12.74 -4.67 -34.45
CA VAL A 169 11.29 -4.85 -34.24
C VAL A 169 10.81 -6.02 -35.11
N ALA A 170 10.75 -7.22 -34.54
CA ALA A 170 10.16 -8.41 -35.16
C ALA A 170 8.90 -8.88 -34.41
N GLU A 171 8.04 -9.66 -35.06
CA GLU A 171 6.78 -10.15 -34.46
C GLU A 171 7.05 -10.91 -33.15
N GLY A 172 6.34 -10.55 -32.08
CA GLY A 172 6.47 -11.17 -30.76
C GLY A 172 7.70 -10.75 -29.95
N VAL A 173 8.54 -9.83 -30.45
CA VAL A 173 9.66 -9.27 -29.67
C VAL A 173 9.13 -8.36 -28.57
N GLU A 174 9.50 -8.64 -27.32
CA GLU A 174 9.25 -7.76 -26.19
C GLU A 174 10.37 -6.72 -26.05
N PHE A 175 9.99 -5.46 -25.89
CA PHE A 175 10.84 -4.40 -25.37
C PHE A 175 10.39 -4.08 -23.95
N ARG A 176 11.34 -4.02 -23.02
CA ARG A 176 11.05 -3.88 -21.59
C ARG A 176 11.93 -2.78 -20.99
N CYS A 177 11.31 -1.85 -20.27
CA CYS A 177 11.97 -0.86 -19.44
C CYS A 177 11.85 -1.28 -17.98
N GLU A 178 12.98 -1.37 -17.31
CA GLU A 178 13.09 -1.65 -15.88
C GLU A 178 13.63 -0.41 -15.16
N VAL A 179 12.98 -0.02 -14.07
CA VAL A 179 13.48 1.02 -13.16
C VAL A 179 13.68 0.39 -11.81
N THR A 180 14.91 0.46 -11.33
CA THR A 180 15.31 0.00 -10.00
C THR A 180 15.61 1.19 -9.10
N LEU A 181 15.27 1.07 -7.83
CA LEU A 181 15.49 2.09 -6.80
C LEU A 181 16.14 1.42 -5.58
N HIS A 182 17.37 1.83 -5.27
CA HIS A 182 18.17 1.30 -4.18
C HIS A 182 18.16 2.28 -2.99
N VAL A 183 17.62 1.87 -1.84
CA VAL A 183 17.51 2.73 -0.65
C VAL A 183 17.97 2.00 0.61
N GLY A 184 19.23 2.21 0.99
CA GLY A 184 19.83 1.46 2.10
C GLY A 184 20.11 0.02 1.70
N GLN A 185 19.50 -0.95 2.37
CA GLN A 185 19.57 -2.37 2.02
C GLN A 185 18.41 -2.83 1.12
N GLU A 186 17.37 -2.01 0.96
CA GLU A 186 16.19 -2.35 0.16
C GLU A 186 16.39 -1.98 -1.30
N THR A 187 15.87 -2.81 -2.20
CA THR A 187 15.85 -2.58 -3.66
C THR A 187 14.44 -2.80 -4.17
N PHE A 188 13.88 -1.79 -4.82
CA PHE A 188 12.55 -1.83 -5.40
C PHE A 188 12.65 -1.80 -6.92
N THR A 189 11.91 -2.68 -7.60
CA THR A 189 11.91 -2.76 -9.06
C THR A 189 10.51 -2.54 -9.61
N ARG A 190 10.44 -1.77 -10.69
CA ARG A 190 9.24 -1.64 -11.53
C ARG A 190 9.61 -1.94 -12.97
N VAL A 191 8.65 -2.51 -13.69
CA VAL A 191 8.83 -2.99 -15.06
C VAL A 191 7.62 -2.55 -15.88
N ALA A 192 7.86 -2.09 -17.10
CA ALA A 192 6.85 -2.01 -18.14
C ALA A 192 7.40 -2.63 -19.43
N SER A 193 6.54 -3.29 -20.19
CA SER A 193 6.91 -3.87 -21.48
C SER A 193 5.88 -3.60 -22.58
N LEU A 194 6.35 -3.64 -23.81
CA LEU A 194 5.57 -3.58 -25.04
C LEU A 194 6.03 -4.71 -25.96
N VAL A 195 5.09 -5.39 -26.60
CA VAL A 195 5.38 -6.45 -27.57
C VAL A 195 5.09 -5.93 -28.98
N ALA A 196 6.02 -6.17 -29.90
CA ALA A 196 5.84 -5.85 -31.30
C ALA A 196 4.84 -6.82 -31.96
N SER A 197 3.85 -6.27 -32.67
CA SER A 197 2.77 -7.03 -33.29
C SER A 197 2.30 -6.42 -34.61
N ALA A 198 1.95 -7.29 -35.56
CA ALA A 198 1.39 -6.92 -36.85
C ALA A 198 -0.09 -6.51 -36.75
N GLU A 199 -0.81 -6.97 -35.73
CA GLU A 199 -2.22 -6.65 -35.52
C GLU A 199 -2.40 -5.29 -34.85
N ALA A 200 -2.94 -4.33 -35.61
CA ALA A 200 -3.65 -3.21 -35.02
C ALA A 200 -4.95 -3.72 -34.41
N VAL A 201 -5.14 -3.58 -33.09
CA VAL A 201 -6.41 -3.86 -32.43
C VAL A 201 -7.46 -2.85 -32.90
N MET A 202 -8.11 -3.16 -34.02
CA MET A 202 -9.42 -2.61 -34.37
C MET A 202 -10.49 -3.53 -33.77
N GLU A 203 -10.78 -3.37 -32.49
CA GLU A 203 -12.06 -3.83 -31.95
C GLU A 203 -13.17 -2.95 -32.53
N GLN A 204 -13.76 -3.38 -33.65
CA GLN A 204 -15.11 -2.99 -33.99
C GLN A 204 -15.80 -4.12 -34.76
N PRO A 205 -16.72 -4.87 -34.13
CA PRO A 205 -17.53 -5.87 -34.84
C PRO A 205 -18.36 -5.20 -35.92
N ALA A 206 -18.17 -5.61 -37.17
CA ALA A 206 -19.02 -5.18 -38.27
C ALA A 206 -20.42 -5.77 -38.08
N ALA A 207 -21.38 -4.93 -37.69
CA ALA A 207 -22.79 -5.32 -37.67
C ALA A 207 -23.28 -5.53 -39.12
N VAL A 208 -23.34 -6.79 -39.56
CA VAL A 208 -24.01 -7.18 -40.79
C VAL A 208 -25.51 -6.94 -40.61
N VAL A 209 -26.02 -5.85 -41.17
CA VAL A 209 -27.47 -5.61 -41.27
C VAL A 209 -27.88 -5.75 -42.73
N THR A 210 -28.43 -6.92 -43.06
CA THR A 210 -29.00 -7.20 -44.37
C THR A 210 -30.24 -6.35 -44.60
N SER A 211 -30.29 -5.68 -45.76
CA SER A 211 -31.39 -4.77 -46.15
C SER A 211 -32.73 -5.46 -46.36
N MET A 212 -33.83 -4.85 -45.86
CA MET A 212 -35.11 -4.89 -46.58
C MET A 212 -36.10 -3.78 -46.14
N GLY A 213 -36.70 -3.07 -47.11
CA GLY A 213 -38.09 -2.55 -47.03
C GLY A 213 -38.38 -1.25 -46.26
N ASN A 214 -38.45 -0.14 -46.99
CA ASN A 214 -39.01 1.18 -46.59
C ASN A 214 -40.55 1.22 -46.87
N PRO A 215 -41.33 2.33 -46.73
CA PRO A 215 -41.39 3.45 -45.76
C PRO A 215 -42.81 3.67 -45.13
N SER A 216 -42.95 4.53 -44.09
CA SER A 216 -43.96 5.65 -44.09
C SER A 216 -44.06 6.51 -42.79
N THR A 217 -43.76 7.80 -42.96
CA THR A 217 -44.41 9.03 -42.42
C THR A 217 -44.97 9.19 -40.98
N ALA A 218 -44.45 10.24 -40.33
CA ALA A 218 -45.18 11.39 -39.72
C ALA A 218 -45.74 11.33 -38.27
N LYS A 219 -44.88 11.77 -37.33
CA LYS A 219 -45.04 12.92 -36.39
C LYS A 219 -46.46 13.45 -36.06
N PRO A 220 -46.81 13.61 -34.76
CA PRO A 220 -47.82 14.57 -34.31
C PRO A 220 -47.23 15.89 -33.75
N VAL A 221 -48.06 16.94 -33.72
CA VAL A 221 -47.77 18.31 -33.21
C VAL A 221 -48.86 18.70 -32.18
N ALA A 222 -48.65 19.81 -31.48
CA ALA A 222 -49.14 20.14 -30.14
C ALA A 222 -50.61 20.63 -29.96
N THR A 223 -51.14 20.32 -28.76
CA THR A 223 -51.91 21.18 -27.81
C THR A 223 -53.29 21.78 -28.15
N THR A 224 -54.33 21.32 -27.41
CA THR A 224 -55.42 22.07 -26.71
C THR A 224 -56.30 21.07 -25.91
N ALA A 225 -57.08 21.34 -24.85
CA ALA A 225 -57.32 22.54 -24.00
C ALA A 225 -57.69 22.14 -22.53
N LEU A 226 -58.65 22.85 -21.88
CA LEU A 226 -59.16 22.72 -20.48
C LEU A 226 -60.73 22.87 -20.50
N PRO A 227 -61.48 22.84 -19.36
CA PRO A 227 -61.62 21.85 -18.27
C PRO A 227 -63.14 21.51 -18.02
N PRO A 228 -63.62 20.90 -16.89
CA PRO A 228 -63.79 21.58 -15.58
C PRO A 228 -63.64 20.71 -14.29
N GLY A 229 -63.62 21.36 -13.11
CA GLY A 229 -63.86 20.75 -11.77
C GLY A 229 -65.37 20.72 -11.39
N PRO A 230 -65.80 20.40 -10.14
CA PRO A 230 -65.24 20.79 -8.82
C PRO A 230 -65.09 19.58 -7.83
N SER A 231 -64.72 19.64 -6.54
CA SER A 231 -65.12 20.52 -5.41
C SER A 231 -64.27 20.31 -4.12
N VAL A 232 -64.36 21.25 -3.17
CA VAL A 232 -63.63 21.39 -1.87
C VAL A 232 -64.66 21.97 -0.86
N PRO A 233 -64.67 21.67 0.48
CA PRO A 233 -64.12 22.60 1.52
C PRO A 233 -63.71 21.88 2.86
N PRO A 234 -63.34 22.55 3.99
CA PRO A 234 -61.99 22.36 4.58
C PRO A 234 -61.95 22.16 6.13
N GLY A 235 -60.75 22.11 6.73
CA GLY A 235 -60.57 22.18 8.19
C GLY A 235 -59.10 22.20 8.64
N ASP A 236 -58.69 23.29 9.28
CA ASP A 236 -57.38 23.57 9.92
C ASP A 236 -57.63 23.77 11.45
N PRO A 237 -56.66 24.03 12.38
CA PRO A 237 -55.21 23.84 12.38
C PRO A 237 -54.63 23.26 13.71
N THR A 238 -53.30 23.13 13.81
CA THR A 238 -52.41 23.32 15.01
C THR A 238 -52.76 22.72 16.39
N THR A 239 -51.90 21.83 16.92
CA THR A 239 -51.17 22.07 18.21
C THR A 239 -50.00 21.11 18.44
N ALA A 240 -48.99 21.55 19.20
CA ALA A 240 -47.89 20.73 19.70
C ALA A 240 -48.30 19.89 20.94
N TRP A 241 -47.41 19.04 21.47
CA TRP A 241 -47.11 18.90 22.92
C TRP A 241 -45.83 18.04 23.14
N LYS A 242 -45.31 18.03 24.38
CA LYS A 242 -43.96 17.59 24.78
C LYS A 242 -43.92 16.20 25.48
N PRO A 243 -42.72 15.63 25.77
CA PRO A 243 -42.55 14.29 26.33
C PRO A 243 -42.30 14.23 27.86
N ASN A 244 -42.74 13.15 28.48
CA ASN A 244 -42.54 12.72 29.89
C ASN A 244 -42.84 11.19 29.94
N THR A 245 -42.42 10.31 30.85
CA THR A 245 -41.42 10.21 31.94
C THR A 245 -41.32 8.70 32.24
N GLU A 246 -40.13 8.09 32.38
CA GLU A 246 -39.41 7.87 33.64
C GLU A 246 -40.18 7.04 34.70
N THR A 247 -39.64 5.86 35.06
CA THR A 247 -39.77 5.25 36.40
C THR A 247 -38.50 4.47 36.74
N THR A 248 -37.88 4.83 37.86
CA THR A 248 -36.66 4.25 38.45
C THR A 248 -37.00 3.22 39.52
N LEU A 249 -36.11 2.25 39.82
CA LEU A 249 -35.83 1.81 41.19
C LEU A 249 -34.57 0.92 41.30
N ASP A 250 -33.72 1.24 42.27
CA ASP A 250 -32.50 0.52 42.68
C ASP A 250 -32.77 -0.78 43.46
N LEU A 251 -31.80 -1.72 43.47
CA LEU A 251 -31.29 -2.23 44.76
C LEU A 251 -29.88 -2.88 44.74
N ALA A 252 -29.13 -2.50 45.78
CA ALA A 252 -27.80 -2.88 46.27
C ALA A 252 -27.19 -4.29 46.02
N ALA A 253 -25.89 -4.26 45.70
CA ALA A 253 -24.73 -4.97 46.28
C ALA A 253 -24.89 -6.25 47.15
N VAL A 254 -24.09 -7.28 46.82
CA VAL A 254 -23.48 -8.23 47.79
C VAL A 254 -22.02 -8.55 47.36
N THR A 255 -21.13 -8.67 48.35
CA THR A 255 -19.70 -9.00 48.26
C THR A 255 -19.41 -10.49 48.02
N ASN A 256 -18.27 -10.82 47.38
CA ASN A 256 -17.13 -11.53 48.01
C ASN A 256 -16.07 -12.02 47.00
N ALA A 257 -14.79 -11.91 47.39
CA ALA A 257 -13.72 -12.79 46.92
C ALA A 257 -13.52 -13.92 47.97
N PRO A 258 -12.86 -15.03 47.61
CA PRO A 258 -11.55 -15.22 48.25
C PRO A 258 -10.46 -15.83 47.34
N SER A 259 -9.21 -15.59 47.74
CA SER A 259 -7.99 -16.22 47.19
C SER A 259 -7.76 -17.62 47.76
N THR A 260 -7.19 -18.55 46.98
CA THR A 260 -6.44 -19.72 47.49
C THR A 260 -5.46 -20.27 46.44
N GLU A 261 -4.16 -20.05 46.66
CA GLU A 261 -3.05 -20.99 46.33
C GLU A 261 -2.70 -21.77 47.64
N PRO A 262 -1.78 -22.77 47.71
CA PRO A 262 -0.85 -23.33 46.70
C PRO A 262 -0.75 -24.89 46.67
N SER A 263 0.10 -25.45 45.80
CA SER A 263 0.89 -26.73 45.90
C SER A 263 1.35 -27.14 44.47
N VAL A 264 2.63 -27.19 44.06
CA VAL A 264 3.85 -27.89 44.55
C VAL A 264 3.94 -29.40 44.20
N LEU A 265 4.74 -29.66 43.17
CA LEU A 265 5.68 -30.79 42.92
C LEU A 265 5.24 -32.28 43.03
N GLN A 266 5.39 -32.99 41.90
CA GLN A 266 6.00 -34.34 41.72
C GLN A 266 6.17 -34.51 40.19
N ASP A 267 7.37 -34.59 39.58
CA ASP A 267 8.55 -35.42 39.83
C ASP A 267 8.27 -36.93 39.86
N LEU A 268 8.51 -37.59 38.72
CA LEU A 268 8.89 -39.01 38.64
C LEU A 268 9.86 -39.22 37.47
N ILE A 269 10.86 -40.07 37.71
CA ILE A 269 12.15 -40.12 37.00
C ILE A 269 12.37 -41.48 36.33
N ALA A 270 13.28 -41.48 35.33
CA ALA A 270 14.03 -42.61 34.76
C ALA A 270 13.38 -43.53 33.71
N GLY A 271 14.21 -43.85 32.69
CA GLY A 271 13.89 -44.77 31.60
C GLY A 271 14.95 -44.79 30.49
N SER A 272 16.25 -44.73 30.83
CA SER A 272 17.34 -44.88 29.86
C SER A 272 17.77 -46.35 29.76
N SER A 273 17.97 -46.89 28.55
CA SER A 273 19.30 -47.32 28.05
C SER A 273 19.27 -48.19 26.78
N THR A 274 20.40 -48.20 26.07
CA THR A 274 20.97 -49.27 25.21
C THR A 274 20.23 -49.78 23.95
N ALA A 275 20.84 -49.49 22.79
CA ALA A 275 21.06 -50.43 21.69
C ALA A 275 22.33 -51.30 21.99
N PRO A 276 22.82 -52.25 21.14
CA PRO A 276 22.43 -52.57 19.75
C PRO A 276 22.46 -54.09 19.39
N VAL A 277 22.56 -54.36 18.07
CA VAL A 277 22.99 -55.59 17.34
C VAL A 277 21.87 -56.26 16.52
N ALA A 278 22.24 -56.70 15.31
CA ALA A 278 21.37 -57.01 14.20
C ALA A 278 21.46 -58.48 13.72
N SER A 279 20.44 -58.90 12.96
CA SER A 279 20.51 -59.96 11.93
C SER A 279 19.34 -59.75 10.98
N GLY A 280 19.57 -59.79 9.66
CA GLY A 280 18.61 -59.29 8.67
C GLY A 280 18.06 -60.35 7.71
N ALA A 281 17.09 -59.93 6.89
CA ALA A 281 16.73 -60.57 5.63
C ALA A 281 16.17 -59.48 4.68
N ALA A 282 16.38 -59.64 3.37
CA ALA A 282 16.18 -58.56 2.40
C ALA A 282 14.70 -58.27 2.08
N GLY A 283 14.39 -56.98 1.92
CA GLY A 283 13.14 -56.47 1.37
C GLY A 283 13.40 -55.14 0.67
N THR A 284 12.97 -55.04 -0.60
CA THR A 284 13.28 -53.96 -1.56
C THR A 284 12.96 -52.56 -1.05
N GLY A 285 13.82 -51.57 -1.36
CA GLY A 285 13.57 -50.14 -1.10
C GLY A 285 12.46 -49.52 -1.97
N PRO A 286 12.17 -48.21 -1.86
CA PRO A 286 13.15 -47.15 -1.58
C PRO A 286 13.06 -46.51 -0.20
N ALA A 287 14.16 -45.87 0.20
CA ALA A 287 14.18 -44.95 1.32
C ALA A 287 13.93 -43.51 0.85
N MET A 288 12.99 -42.80 1.47
CA MET A 288 13.18 -41.43 1.94
C MET A 288 12.01 -41.00 2.83
N GLY A 289 12.30 -40.26 3.90
CA GLY A 289 11.29 -39.85 4.87
C GLY A 289 10.33 -38.82 4.26
N THR A 290 9.09 -39.24 4.02
CA THR A 290 7.99 -38.32 3.68
C THR A 290 7.59 -37.52 4.92
N ASN A 291 8.30 -36.42 5.14
CA ASN A 291 7.93 -35.41 6.13
C ASN A 291 6.49 -34.95 5.83
N PRO A 292 5.53 -34.96 6.78
CA PRO A 292 4.14 -34.63 6.48
C PRO A 292 4.04 -33.19 6.01
N ALA A 293 3.78 -33.02 4.72
CA ALA A 293 3.71 -31.72 4.07
C ALA A 293 2.40 -31.03 4.46
N CYS A 294 2.48 -30.07 5.38
CA CYS A 294 1.35 -29.17 5.59
C CYS A 294 1.27 -28.14 4.45
N SER A 295 0.11 -28.04 3.80
CA SER A 295 -0.15 -27.08 2.74
C SER A 295 -0.92 -25.87 3.26
N LEU A 296 -0.39 -24.67 3.01
CA LEU A 296 -1.12 -23.41 3.24
C LEU A 296 -1.85 -22.99 1.98
N HIS A 297 -3.09 -22.57 2.15
CA HIS A 297 -3.91 -21.98 1.09
C HIS A 297 -4.45 -20.64 1.58
N ILE A 298 -4.53 -19.68 0.67
CA ILE A 298 -5.07 -18.33 0.91
C ILE A 298 -6.02 -17.98 -0.23
N TRP A 299 -7.15 -17.38 0.10
CA TRP A 299 -8.15 -16.94 -0.88
C TRP A 299 -8.98 -15.78 -0.35
N SER A 300 -9.76 -15.17 -1.23
CA SER A 300 -10.67 -14.06 -0.93
C SER A 300 -12.08 -14.36 -1.40
N LEU A 301 -13.07 -13.85 -0.67
CA LEU A 301 -14.49 -13.93 -0.97
C LEU A 301 -15.12 -12.53 -0.78
N PRO A 302 -15.57 -11.84 -1.85
CA PRO A 302 -15.35 -12.15 -3.28
C PRO A 302 -13.84 -12.19 -3.66
N PRO A 303 -13.47 -12.80 -4.79
CA PRO A 303 -12.06 -12.94 -5.22
C PRO A 303 -11.36 -11.58 -5.39
N THR A 304 -12.11 -10.55 -5.80
CA THR A 304 -11.68 -9.16 -5.90
C THR A 304 -12.56 -8.29 -5.01
N GLY A 305 -11.98 -7.26 -4.37
CA GLY A 305 -12.73 -6.32 -3.57
C GLY A 305 -13.46 -5.26 -4.41
N THR A 306 -14.52 -4.70 -3.84
CA THR A 306 -15.18 -3.50 -4.37
C THR A 306 -15.30 -2.48 -3.25
N ARG A 307 -14.97 -1.21 -3.55
CA ARG A 307 -15.01 -0.12 -2.59
C ARG A 307 -16.38 0.01 -1.94
N GLY A 308 -16.40 0.11 -0.61
CA GLY A 308 -17.61 0.19 0.21
C GLY A 308 -18.36 -1.15 0.42
N ARG A 309 -17.89 -2.27 -0.16
CA ARG A 309 -18.51 -3.60 -0.01
C ARG A 309 -17.73 -4.49 0.96
N ALA A 310 -18.40 -5.48 1.54
CA ALA A 310 -17.76 -6.44 2.43
C ALA A 310 -16.76 -7.34 1.67
N LEU A 311 -15.66 -7.68 2.31
CA LEU A 311 -14.61 -8.55 1.79
C LEU A 311 -14.05 -9.44 2.91
N ARG A 312 -13.86 -10.73 2.64
CA ARG A 312 -13.20 -11.68 3.55
C ARG A 312 -11.99 -12.29 2.87
N ILE A 313 -10.83 -12.21 3.51
CA ILE A 313 -9.61 -12.91 3.10
C ILE A 313 -9.39 -14.04 4.11
N GLU A 314 -9.18 -15.27 3.66
CA GLU A 314 -9.09 -16.44 4.52
C GLU A 314 -7.82 -17.23 4.20
N CYS A 315 -7.13 -17.67 5.25
CA CYS A 315 -5.96 -18.52 5.17
C CYS A 315 -6.19 -19.79 5.97
N HIS A 316 -5.90 -20.94 5.37
CA HIS A 316 -6.12 -22.25 5.96
C HIS A 316 -4.89 -23.15 5.77
N ALA A 317 -4.44 -23.75 6.87
CA ALA A 317 -3.40 -24.77 6.89
C ALA A 317 -4.02 -26.17 6.94
N GLN A 318 -3.77 -26.96 5.91
CA GLN A 318 -4.15 -28.38 5.88
C GLN A 318 -2.96 -29.22 6.37
N CYS A 319 -2.86 -29.36 7.69
CA CYS A 319 -1.83 -30.17 8.36
C CYS A 319 -2.43 -31.48 8.92
N SER A 320 -1.61 -32.51 9.12
CA SER A 320 -2.00 -33.78 9.75
C SER A 320 -2.12 -33.73 11.28
N GLY A 321 -2.09 -32.54 11.88
CA GLY A 321 -2.13 -32.30 13.32
C GLY A 321 -2.40 -30.83 13.62
N ASN A 322 -2.52 -30.48 14.91
CA ASN A 322 -2.87 -29.13 15.32
C ASN A 322 -1.86 -28.10 14.81
N ALA A 323 -2.39 -27.11 14.08
CA ALA A 323 -1.64 -26.06 13.43
C ALA A 323 -2.32 -24.73 13.69
N THR A 324 -1.52 -23.66 13.67
CA THR A 324 -2.01 -22.28 13.80
C THR A 324 -1.39 -21.46 12.69
N VAL A 325 -2.22 -20.68 12.00
CA VAL A 325 -1.76 -19.72 10.98
C VAL A 325 -1.76 -18.30 11.53
N GLY A 326 -0.91 -17.45 10.97
CA GLY A 326 -0.87 -16.03 11.28
C GLY A 326 -0.61 -15.19 10.03
N TRP A 327 -0.98 -13.92 10.10
CA TRP A 327 -0.76 -12.95 9.02
C TRP A 327 0.61 -12.29 9.17
N LEU A 328 1.47 -12.48 8.17
CA LEU A 328 2.82 -11.90 8.11
C LEU A 328 2.83 -10.53 7.44
N ARG A 329 1.96 -10.33 6.44
CA ARG A 329 1.81 -9.08 5.70
C ARG A 329 0.35 -8.87 5.32
N THR A 330 -0.11 -7.64 5.49
CA THR A 330 -1.39 -7.12 5.00
C THR A 330 -1.16 -5.70 4.46
N PRO A 331 -1.91 -5.24 3.44
CA PRO A 331 -1.71 -3.91 2.87
C PRO A 331 -1.99 -2.76 3.84
N ALA A 332 -2.96 -2.94 4.73
CA ALA A 332 -3.21 -2.06 5.87
C ALA A 332 -2.78 -2.75 7.18
N ALA A 333 -2.71 -1.99 8.28
CA ALA A 333 -2.44 -2.57 9.60
C ALA A 333 -3.51 -3.58 10.01
N LEU A 334 -3.13 -4.67 10.68
CA LEU A 334 -4.06 -5.73 11.13
C LEU A 334 -5.24 -5.21 11.96
N SER A 335 -5.09 -4.10 12.67
CA SER A 335 -6.16 -3.42 13.42
C SER A 335 -7.27 -2.79 12.57
N GLN A 336 -7.08 -2.67 11.24
CA GLN A 336 -8.12 -2.28 10.29
C GLN A 336 -9.01 -3.45 9.85
N TYR A 337 -8.64 -4.67 10.20
CA TYR A 337 -9.36 -5.89 9.89
C TYR A 337 -9.96 -6.49 11.16
N ARG A 338 -11.11 -7.16 11.01
CA ARG A 338 -11.62 -8.05 12.06
C ARG A 338 -11.04 -9.43 11.83
N GLU A 339 -10.01 -9.80 12.60
CA GLU A 339 -9.43 -11.14 12.54
C GLU A 339 -10.31 -12.16 13.28
N GLU A 340 -10.52 -13.30 12.63
CA GLU A 340 -11.26 -14.45 13.14
C GLU A 340 -10.38 -15.70 13.01
N SER A 341 -9.76 -16.11 14.11
CA SER A 341 -8.90 -17.30 14.17
C SER A 341 -9.67 -18.51 14.71
N ALA A 342 -9.49 -19.65 14.04
CA ALA A 342 -10.15 -20.92 14.35
C ALA A 342 -9.19 -22.09 14.06
N GLY A 343 -8.32 -22.39 15.03
CA GLY A 343 -7.32 -23.45 14.93
C GLY A 343 -6.39 -23.24 13.72
N SER A 344 -6.49 -24.14 12.74
CA SER A 344 -5.69 -24.11 11.51
C SER A 344 -6.16 -23.09 10.46
N SER A 345 -7.15 -22.26 10.76
CA SER A 345 -7.63 -21.17 9.90
C SER A 345 -7.53 -19.81 10.59
N SER A 346 -7.24 -18.75 9.83
CA SER A 346 -7.49 -17.37 10.23
C SER A 346 -8.10 -16.60 9.06
N ALA A 347 -9.08 -15.75 9.33
CA ALA A 347 -9.73 -14.93 8.33
C ALA A 347 -9.75 -13.45 8.73
N LEU A 348 -9.44 -12.56 7.80
CA LEU A 348 -9.57 -11.12 7.90
C LEU A 348 -10.90 -10.70 7.28
N ARG A 349 -11.80 -10.14 8.07
CA ARG A 349 -13.06 -9.53 7.58
C ARG A 349 -12.95 -8.01 7.52
N LEU A 350 -13.46 -7.46 6.43
CA LEU A 350 -13.72 -6.05 6.19
C LEU A 350 -15.21 -5.89 5.91
N ASP A 351 -15.92 -5.07 6.71
CA ASP A 351 -17.32 -4.74 6.43
C ASP A 351 -17.44 -3.79 5.21
N ARG A 352 -16.39 -2.98 4.98
CA ARG A 352 -16.25 -2.08 3.82
C ARG A 352 -14.80 -2.07 3.35
N ALA A 353 -14.53 -2.69 2.21
CA ALA A 353 -13.24 -2.60 1.52
C ALA A 353 -13.04 -1.18 0.98
N GLU A 354 -11.78 -0.76 0.86
CA GLU A 354 -11.35 0.58 0.45
C GLU A 354 -10.04 0.42 -0.35
N PRO A 355 -9.61 1.40 -1.15
CA PRO A 355 -8.45 1.25 -2.02
C PRO A 355 -7.16 0.83 -1.30
N TRP A 356 -6.94 1.28 -0.06
CA TRP A 356 -5.76 0.89 0.75
C TRP A 356 -5.81 -0.54 1.31
N HIS A 357 -6.92 -1.27 1.13
CA HIS A 357 -6.99 -2.71 1.39
C HIS A 357 -6.54 -3.56 0.20
N GLN A 358 -6.18 -2.94 -0.95
CA GLN A 358 -5.59 -3.62 -2.09
C GLN A 358 -4.10 -3.91 -1.87
N GLY A 359 -3.59 -4.98 -2.48
CA GLY A 359 -2.17 -5.34 -2.48
C GLY A 359 -1.91 -6.75 -1.97
N HIS A 360 -0.72 -6.96 -1.41
CA HIS A 360 -0.20 -8.26 -1.04
C HIS A 360 -0.55 -8.68 0.40
N TYR A 361 -1.25 -9.81 0.51
CA TYR A 361 -1.49 -10.54 1.75
C TYR A 361 -0.52 -11.72 1.83
N GLN A 362 0.14 -11.91 2.98
CA GLN A 362 0.98 -13.07 3.24
C GLN A 362 0.53 -13.75 4.53
N CYS A 363 0.28 -15.06 4.43
CA CYS A 363 -0.04 -15.91 5.56
C CYS A 363 1.08 -16.92 5.80
N VAL A 364 1.33 -17.25 7.06
CA VAL A 364 2.43 -18.11 7.50
C VAL A 364 1.95 -19.13 8.54
N LEU A 365 2.49 -20.35 8.48
CA LEU A 365 2.29 -21.37 9.51
C LEU A 365 3.16 -21.06 10.74
N LEU A 366 2.57 -20.90 11.92
CA LEU A 366 3.30 -20.62 13.15
C LEU A 366 3.95 -21.91 13.68
N GLY A 367 5.28 -22.05 13.55
CA GLY A 367 6.00 -23.23 14.00
C GLY A 367 7.46 -23.34 13.50
N ARG A 368 8.09 -24.50 13.72
CA ARG A 368 9.43 -24.78 13.16
C ARG A 368 9.33 -25.18 11.69
N ARG A 369 10.04 -24.46 10.81
CA ARG A 369 9.89 -24.48 9.34
C ARG A 369 8.49 -24.02 8.94
N ALA A 370 8.34 -22.70 8.83
CA ALA A 370 7.09 -22.03 8.55
C ALA A 370 6.90 -21.82 7.03
N PRO A 371 6.15 -22.68 6.31
CA PRO A 371 5.71 -22.37 4.96
C PRO A 371 4.86 -21.10 4.98
N MET A 372 5.01 -20.28 3.93
CA MET A 372 4.20 -19.10 3.68
C MET A 372 3.50 -19.20 2.33
N VAL A 373 2.38 -18.50 2.20
CA VAL A 373 1.65 -18.34 0.94
C VAL A 373 1.21 -16.88 0.78
N SER A 374 1.13 -16.41 -0.46
CA SER A 374 0.77 -15.03 -0.80
C SER A 374 -0.47 -14.96 -1.68
N LEU A 375 -1.28 -13.92 -1.48
CA LEU A 375 -2.39 -13.52 -2.34
C LEU A 375 -2.22 -12.04 -2.69
N GLU A 376 -2.30 -11.71 -3.97
CA GLU A 376 -2.47 -10.32 -4.40
C GLU A 376 -3.96 -10.06 -4.65
N LEU A 377 -4.48 -8.96 -4.09
CA LEU A 377 -5.89 -8.62 -4.13
C LEU A 377 -6.11 -7.18 -4.57
N LEU A 378 -6.97 -6.98 -5.56
CA LEU A 378 -7.35 -5.66 -6.07
C LEU A 378 -8.70 -5.21 -5.48
N VAL A 379 -8.87 -3.90 -5.26
CA VAL A 379 -10.13 -3.29 -4.80
C VAL A 379 -10.59 -2.25 -5.81
N PHE A 380 -11.63 -2.57 -6.58
CA PHE A 380 -12.18 -1.70 -7.62
C PHE A 380 -13.10 -0.61 -7.04
N ALA A 381 -13.22 0.53 -7.73
CA ALA A 381 -14.22 1.54 -7.40
C ALA A 381 -15.64 0.99 -7.66
N ASP A 382 -16.62 1.36 -6.83
CA ASP A 382 -18.03 1.01 -7.10
C ASP A 382 -18.53 1.82 -8.30
N SER A 383 -18.73 1.15 -9.43
CA SER A 383 -19.13 1.76 -10.70
C SER A 383 -20.60 2.20 -10.73
N SER A 384 -21.36 1.99 -9.65
CA SER A 384 -22.79 2.29 -9.59
C SER A 384 -23.16 3.73 -9.24
N SER A 385 -22.20 4.68 -9.18
CA SER A 385 -22.44 6.06 -8.74
C SER A 385 -21.86 7.14 -9.66
N SER A 386 -22.26 7.14 -10.93
CA SER A 386 -22.07 8.28 -11.85
C SER A 386 -23.40 8.81 -12.38
N SER A 387 -24.06 9.69 -11.61
CA SER A 387 -25.04 10.63 -12.16
C SER A 387 -24.33 11.95 -12.51
N PRO A 388 -24.14 12.29 -13.79
CA PRO A 388 -23.50 13.55 -14.18
C PRO A 388 -24.52 14.70 -14.12
N ALA A 389 -24.46 15.51 -13.07
CA ALA A 389 -25.26 16.72 -12.98
C ALA A 389 -24.46 17.91 -12.41
N ILE A 390 -24.30 18.94 -13.26
CA ILE A 390 -23.96 20.34 -12.92
C ILE A 390 -22.51 20.61 -12.46
N ALA A 391 -21.67 21.03 -13.42
CA ALA A 391 -20.57 21.97 -13.18
C ALA A 391 -20.28 22.78 -14.45
N MET A 392 -21.06 23.84 -14.71
CA MET A 392 -20.86 24.72 -15.87
C MET A 392 -20.58 26.16 -15.41
N GLY A 393 -19.35 26.64 -15.64
CA GLY A 393 -19.06 28.08 -15.71
C GLY A 393 -18.01 28.67 -14.76
N THR A 394 -16.70 28.46 -15.03
CA THR A 394 -15.62 29.37 -14.57
C THR A 394 -14.49 29.57 -15.60
N ALA A 395 -14.68 29.25 -16.88
CA ALA A 395 -13.62 29.32 -17.90
C ALA A 395 -13.27 30.75 -18.40
N GLY A 396 -14.09 31.77 -18.10
CA GLY A 396 -13.95 33.10 -18.71
C GLY A 396 -12.90 34.04 -18.09
N SER A 397 -12.41 33.78 -16.87
CA SER A 397 -11.71 34.81 -16.07
C SER A 397 -10.17 34.81 -16.19
N LEU A 398 -9.55 33.70 -16.61
CA LEU A 398 -8.09 33.54 -16.58
C LEU A 398 -7.35 34.23 -17.74
N LEU A 399 -7.95 34.32 -18.93
CA LEU A 399 -7.31 34.94 -20.11
C LEU A 399 -7.10 36.46 -19.96
N GLY A 400 -7.97 37.16 -19.21
CA GLY A 400 -7.82 38.60 -18.96
C GLY A 400 -6.62 38.95 -18.06
N LEU A 401 -6.30 38.09 -17.09
CA LEU A 401 -5.17 38.28 -16.17
C LEU A 401 -3.81 38.06 -16.85
N ILE A 402 -3.73 37.11 -17.80
CA ILE A 402 -2.51 36.83 -18.55
C ILE A 402 -2.16 38.02 -19.48
N LEU A 403 -3.15 38.59 -20.17
CA LEU A 403 -2.94 39.74 -21.06
C LEU A 403 -2.52 41.01 -20.30
N THR A 404 -3.15 41.29 -19.16
CA THR A 404 -2.78 42.45 -18.32
C THR A 404 -1.39 42.30 -17.70
N GLY A 405 -1.02 41.10 -17.24
CA GLY A 405 0.33 40.80 -16.76
C GLY A 405 1.42 40.96 -17.83
N ALA A 406 1.14 40.54 -19.07
CA ALA A 406 2.07 40.68 -20.19
C ALA A 406 2.32 42.14 -20.60
N VAL A 407 1.28 42.98 -20.61
CA VAL A 407 1.39 44.42 -20.89
C VAL A 407 2.17 45.14 -19.78
N SER A 408 1.89 44.82 -18.52
CA SER A 408 2.64 45.31 -17.35
C SER A 408 4.15 45.02 -17.46
N ARG A 409 4.54 43.74 -17.71
CA ARG A 409 5.96 43.35 -17.87
C ARG A 409 6.65 44.08 -19.05
N ARG A 410 5.94 44.32 -20.16
CA ARG A 410 6.51 45.04 -21.32
C ARG A 410 6.72 46.52 -21.05
N LEU A 411 5.81 47.18 -20.33
CA LEU A 411 5.96 48.57 -19.91
C LEU A 411 7.10 48.74 -18.90
N TRP A 412 7.19 47.84 -17.90
CA TRP A 412 8.26 47.89 -16.89
C TRP A 412 9.66 47.73 -17.50
N LYS A 413 9.84 46.82 -18.47
CA LYS A 413 11.10 46.71 -19.23
C LYS A 413 11.44 48.01 -19.98
N ARG A 414 10.48 48.64 -20.67
CA ARG A 414 10.71 49.92 -21.39
C ARG A 414 11.09 51.08 -20.47
N PHE A 415 10.51 51.17 -19.27
CA PHE A 415 10.89 52.20 -18.29
C PHE A 415 12.30 51.97 -17.71
N ARG A 416 12.71 50.70 -17.52
CA ARG A 416 14.06 50.38 -17.04
C ARG A 416 15.15 50.77 -18.04
N SER A 417 14.89 50.60 -19.35
CA SER A 417 15.80 51.03 -20.43
C SER A 417 15.97 52.56 -20.53
N ARG A 418 14.97 53.36 -20.12
CA ARG A 418 15.07 54.83 -20.16
C ARG A 418 15.81 55.47 -18.98
N LYS A 419 16.16 54.70 -17.94
CA LYS A 419 16.91 55.19 -16.76
C LYS A 419 18.43 54.91 -16.81
N GLN A 420 18.96 54.44 -17.94
CA GLN A 420 20.40 54.19 -18.15
C GLN A 420 21.05 55.11 -19.19
N LEU A 421 20.38 56.21 -19.57
CA LEU A 421 20.81 57.13 -20.63
C LEU A 421 20.54 58.61 -20.28
N SER A 422 20.63 58.93 -18.99
CA SER A 422 20.65 60.30 -18.43
C SER A 422 21.54 60.35 -17.20
#